data_AF-A0A7K1A177-F1
#
_entry.id   AF-A0A7K1A177-F1
#
_cell.length_a   1.000
_cell.length_b   1.000
_cell.length_c   1.000
_cell.angle_alpha   90.00
_cell.angle_beta   90.00
_cell.angle_gamma   90.00
#
_symmetry.space_group_name_H-M   'P 1'
#
loop_
_entity.id
_entity.type
_entity.pdbx_description
1 polymer ?
#
loop_
_entity_poly.entity_id
_entity_poly.type
_entity_poly.pdbx_seq_one_letter_code
_entity_poly.pdbx_strand_id
1 'polypeptide(L)'
;MSRSATTSGHLVRLGFHDPRASLEVLAELGDEVADPLVALMGRTADPDQAVAGLLRLARVVDDRGEMLRAVSDDEGTAMRLLSVLGASAALSDHLVRHPAHWREL
;
A
#
# COMPACT_ATOMS: atom_id res chain seq x y z
N MET A 1 -3.17 -20.05 -10.09
CA MET A 1 -2.40 -19.48 -8.97
C MET A 1 -1.23 -18.75 -9.59
N SER A 2 -1.37 -17.45 -9.82
CA SER A 2 -0.27 -16.61 -10.28
C SER A 2 0.80 -16.58 -9.19
N ARG A 3 2.07 -16.63 -9.60
CA ARG A 3 3.20 -16.60 -8.70
C ARG A 3 3.59 -15.14 -8.51
N SER A 4 3.52 -14.62 -7.29
CA SER A 4 3.98 -13.27 -6.94
C SER A 4 5.36 -12.99 -7.54
N ALA A 5 5.47 -11.93 -8.34
CA ALA A 5 6.73 -11.52 -8.98
C ALA A 5 7.66 -10.81 -7.99
N THR A 6 7.11 -10.32 -6.87
CA THR A 6 7.82 -9.52 -5.90
C THR A 6 8.71 -10.38 -5.00
N THR A 7 10.00 -10.03 -4.92
CA THR A 7 11.00 -10.75 -4.11
C THR A 7 11.59 -9.86 -3.03
N SER A 8 12.10 -10.45 -1.95
CA SER A 8 12.75 -9.69 -0.87
C SER A 8 13.91 -8.81 -1.36
N GLY A 9 14.75 -9.32 -2.27
CA GLY A 9 15.84 -8.53 -2.85
C GLY A 9 15.37 -7.37 -3.73
N HIS A 10 14.20 -7.51 -4.37
CA HIS A 10 13.56 -6.40 -5.08
C HIS A 10 13.09 -5.31 -4.11
N LEU A 11 12.46 -5.68 -2.99
CA LEU A 11 12.01 -4.73 -1.97
C LEU A 11 13.18 -3.96 -1.33
N VAL A 12 14.29 -4.63 -1.01
CA VAL A 12 15.50 -3.94 -0.49
C VAL A 12 15.98 -2.85 -1.45
N ARG A 13 15.98 -3.13 -2.75
CA ARG A 13 16.40 -2.15 -3.78
C ARG A 13 15.42 -0.98 -3.92
N LEU A 14 14.16 -1.17 -3.55
CA LEU A 14 13.13 -0.14 -3.52
C LEU A 14 13.12 0.66 -2.20
N GLY A 15 14.00 0.33 -1.25
CA GLY A 15 14.14 1.07 0.00
C GLY A 15 13.34 0.52 1.18
N PHE A 16 12.78 -0.69 1.07
CA PHE A 16 12.16 -1.38 2.20
C PHE A 16 13.23 -1.85 3.21
N HIS A 17 12.97 -1.57 4.48
CA HIS A 17 13.84 -1.87 5.62
C HIS A 17 13.52 -3.25 6.20
N ASP A 18 12.25 -3.66 6.19
CA ASP A 18 11.81 -5.01 6.53
C ASP A 18 11.07 -5.68 5.34
N PRO A 19 11.84 -6.22 4.37
CA PRO A 19 11.27 -6.93 3.24
C PRO A 19 10.42 -8.14 3.62
N ARG A 20 10.68 -8.79 4.76
CA ARG A 20 9.95 -10.01 5.13
C ARG A 20 8.56 -9.65 5.61
N ALA A 21 8.46 -8.70 6.55
CA ALA A 21 7.18 -8.19 7.00
C ALA A 21 6.39 -7.60 5.82
N SER A 22 7.06 -6.83 4.95
CA SER A 22 6.42 -6.22 3.78
C SER A 22 5.88 -7.26 2.78
N LEU A 23 6.58 -8.38 2.56
CA LEU A 23 6.06 -9.47 1.71
C LEU A 23 4.80 -10.13 2.29
N GLU A 24 4.72 -10.29 3.62
CA GLU A 24 3.52 -10.83 4.27
C GLU A 24 2.31 -9.90 4.07
N VAL A 25 2.54 -8.59 4.19
CA VAL A 25 1.51 -7.57 3.95
C VAL A 25 1.07 -7.55 2.49
N LEU A 26 2.01 -7.58 1.54
CA LEU A 26 1.71 -7.63 0.10
C LEU A 26 0.92 -8.89 -0.28
N ALA A 27 1.27 -10.05 0.30
CA ALA A 27 0.54 -11.29 0.09
C ALA A 27 -0.92 -11.21 0.58
N GLU A 28 -1.19 -10.49 1.67
CA GLU A 28 -2.57 -10.27 2.16
C GLU A 28 -3.37 -9.32 1.26
N LEU A 29 -2.72 -8.31 0.68
CA LEU A 29 -3.34 -7.43 -0.32
C LEU A 29 -3.70 -8.18 -1.61
N GLY A 30 -2.91 -9.21 -1.95
CA GLY A 30 -3.08 -10.06 -3.13
C GLY A 30 -2.26 -9.55 -4.31
N ASP A 31 -1.65 -10.48 -5.05
CA ASP A 31 -0.66 -10.18 -6.10
C ASP A 31 -1.17 -9.21 -7.17
N GLU A 32 -2.43 -9.34 -7.60
CA GLU A 32 -3.04 -8.47 -8.62
C GLU A 32 -3.08 -7.00 -8.22
N VAL A 33 -3.24 -6.72 -6.92
CA VAL A 33 -3.26 -5.38 -6.35
C VAL A 33 -1.85 -4.93 -5.99
N ALA A 34 -1.06 -5.84 -5.42
CA ALA A 34 0.27 -5.54 -4.90
C ALA A 34 1.28 -5.22 -6.00
N ASP A 35 1.34 -6.04 -7.05
CA ASP A 35 2.36 -5.93 -8.11
C ASP A 35 2.45 -4.54 -8.78
N PRO A 36 1.35 -3.88 -9.20
CA PRO A 36 1.43 -2.53 -9.76
C PRO A 36 1.81 -1.46 -8.72
N LEU A 37 1.56 -1.70 -7.43
CA LEU A 37 1.80 -0.72 -6.37
C LEU A 37 3.22 -0.77 -5.80
N VAL A 38 3.92 -1.92 -5.88
CA VAL A 38 5.26 -2.11 -5.29
C VAL A 38 6.26 -1.05 -5.78
N ALA A 39 6.27 -0.74 -7.08
CA ALA A 39 7.15 0.29 -7.62
C ALA A 39 6.79 1.70 -7.11
N LEU A 40 5.50 1.98 -6.88
CA LEU A 40 5.03 3.25 -6.34
C LEU A 40 5.35 3.39 -4.85
N MET A 41 5.25 2.31 -4.08
CA MET A 41 5.64 2.28 -2.67
C MET A 41 7.12 2.65 -2.51
N GLY A 42 8.00 2.15 -3.38
CA GLY A 42 9.42 2.51 -3.39
C GLY A 42 9.72 3.99 -3.71
N ARG A 43 8.72 4.77 -4.12
CA ARG A 43 8.84 6.23 -4.33
C ARG A 43 8.35 7.05 -3.12
N THR A 44 7.81 6.40 -2.10
CA THR A 44 7.33 7.06 -0.88
C THR A 44 8.49 7.35 0.09
N ALA A 45 8.23 8.17 1.10
CA ALA A 45 9.23 8.49 2.12
C ALA A 45 9.63 7.28 2.98
N ASP A 46 8.66 6.42 3.32
CA ASP A 46 8.85 5.16 4.02
C ASP A 46 7.95 4.08 3.37
N PRO A 47 8.52 3.17 2.56
CA PRO A 47 7.76 2.14 1.86
C PRO A 47 7.18 1.07 2.79
N ASP A 48 7.85 0.75 3.91
CA ASP A 48 7.35 -0.19 4.92
C ASP A 48 6.11 0.40 5.62
N GLN A 49 6.15 1.70 5.93
CA GLN A 49 5.00 2.41 6.49
C GLN A 49 3.86 2.52 5.47
N ALA A 50 4.16 2.77 4.20
CA ALA A 50 3.16 2.88 3.15
C ALA A 50 2.38 1.56 2.96
N VAL A 51 3.09 0.43 2.85
CA VAL A 51 2.45 -0.89 2.66
C VAL A 51 1.62 -1.29 3.89
N ALA A 52 2.16 -1.09 5.10
CA ALA A 52 1.44 -1.40 6.34
C ALA A 52 0.21 -0.49 6.52
N GLY A 53 0.35 0.81 6.22
CA GLY A 53 -0.74 1.78 6.23
C GLY A 53 -1.86 1.40 5.27
N LEU A 54 -1.51 0.97 4.05
CA LEU A 54 -2.48 0.57 3.03
C LEU A 54 -3.30 -0.64 3.51
N LEU A 55 -2.65 -1.67 4.06
CA LEU A 55 -3.36 -2.83 4.59
C LEU A 55 -4.24 -2.48 5.78
N ARG A 56 -3.77 -1.63 6.71
CA ARG A 56 -4.57 -1.18 7.85
C ARG A 56 -5.84 -0.47 7.39
N LEU A 57 -5.73 0.42 6.40
CA LEU A 57 -6.89 1.11 5.81
C LEU A 57 -7.82 0.14 5.08
N ALA A 58 -7.27 -0.77 4.27
CA ALA A 58 -8.03 -1.76 3.50
C ALA A 58 -8.86 -2.71 4.38
N ARG A 59 -8.48 -2.89 5.66
CA ARG A 59 -9.22 -3.72 6.64
C ARG A 59 -10.42 -3.01 7.26
N VAL A 60 -10.52 -1.69 7.18
CA VAL A 60 -11.56 -0.89 7.86
C VAL A 60 -12.48 -0.11 6.91
N VAL A 61 -12.15 -0.05 5.62
CA VAL A 61 -13.05 0.50 4.59
C VAL A 61 -14.26 -0.42 4.37
N ASP A 62 -15.40 0.18 4.02
CA ASP A 62 -16.66 -0.55 3.81
C ASP A 62 -16.57 -1.57 2.65
N ASP A 63 -15.95 -1.16 1.53
CA ASP A 63 -15.68 -2.03 0.38
C ASP A 63 -14.18 -2.07 0.09
N ARG A 64 -13.51 -3.08 0.67
CA ARG A 64 -12.09 -3.36 0.45
C ARG A 64 -11.78 -3.62 -1.03
N GLY A 65 -12.65 -4.34 -1.74
CA GLY A 65 -12.40 -4.73 -3.12
C GLY A 65 -12.48 -3.54 -4.06
N GLU A 66 -13.43 -2.63 -3.85
CA GLU A 66 -13.53 -1.37 -4.57
C GLU A 66 -12.34 -0.46 -4.29
N MET A 67 -11.96 -0.29 -3.02
CA MET A 67 -10.83 0.58 -2.66
C MET A 67 -9.52 0.08 -3.26
N LEU A 68 -9.22 -1.22 -3.14
CA LEU A 68 -7.99 -1.78 -3.69
C LEU A 68 -7.95 -1.69 -5.22
N ARG A 69 -9.08 -1.91 -5.91
CA ARG A 69 -9.18 -1.69 -7.37
C ARG A 69 -8.96 -0.23 -7.75
N ALA A 70 -9.60 0.71 -7.05
CA ALA A 70 -9.43 2.12 -7.32
C ALA A 70 -7.96 2.57 -7.18
N VAL A 71 -7.26 2.02 -6.18
CA VAL A 71 -5.84 2.29 -5.94
C VAL A 71 -4.96 1.57 -6.96
N SER A 72 -5.24 0.32 -7.34
CA SER A 72 -4.42 -0.41 -8.32
C SER A 72 -4.57 0.11 -9.75
N ASP A 73 -5.76 0.61 -10.10
CA ASP A 73 -6.10 0.96 -11.49
C ASP A 73 -5.80 2.44 -11.82
N ASP A 74 -5.64 3.31 -10.82
CA ASP A 74 -5.34 4.74 -11.00
C ASP A 74 -4.04 5.15 -10.29
N GLU A 75 -2.96 5.34 -11.08
CA GLU A 75 -1.64 5.71 -10.57
C GLU A 75 -1.67 7.04 -9.78
N GLY A 76 -2.52 7.99 -10.18
CA GLY A 76 -2.66 9.27 -9.47
C GLY A 76 -3.15 9.10 -8.04
N THR A 77 -4.23 8.33 -7.86
CA THR A 77 -4.81 7.96 -6.57
C THR A 77 -3.81 7.17 -5.74
N ALA A 78 -3.15 6.18 -6.36
CA ALA A 78 -2.11 5.40 -5.70
C ALA A 78 -0.98 6.28 -5.16
N MET A 79 -0.42 7.17 -6.00
CA MET A 79 0.68 8.03 -5.57
C MET A 79 0.28 8.96 -4.42
N ARG A 80 -0.90 9.60 -4.47
CA ARG A 80 -1.33 10.51 -3.40
C ARG A 80 -1.53 9.76 -2.09
N LEU A 81 -2.27 8.65 -2.12
CA LEU A 81 -2.52 7.83 -0.95
C LEU A 81 -1.22 7.25 -0.37
N LEU A 82 -0.41 6.57 -1.18
CA LEU A 82 0.85 5.97 -0.73
C LEU A 82 1.84 7.01 -0.21
N SER A 83 1.88 8.21 -0.82
CA SER A 83 2.72 9.31 -0.33
C SER A 83 2.29 9.77 1.07
N VAL A 84 0.98 9.90 1.32
CA VAL A 84 0.45 10.23 2.66
C VAL A 84 0.78 9.12 3.66
N LEU A 85 0.51 7.87 3.29
CA LEU A 85 0.74 6.72 4.15
C LEU A 85 2.22 6.52 4.49
N GLY A 86 3.11 6.70 3.51
CA GLY A 86 4.56 6.61 3.72
C GLY A 86 5.16 7.83 4.43
N ALA A 87 4.53 9.00 4.36
CA ALA A 87 5.08 10.20 5.00
C ALA A 87 4.64 10.39 6.46
N SER A 88 3.50 9.85 6.88
CA SER A 88 2.97 10.10 8.23
C SER A 88 2.12 8.98 8.80
N ALA A 89 2.59 8.39 9.91
CA ALA A 89 1.80 7.44 10.70
C ALA A 89 0.54 8.10 11.28
N ALA A 90 0.61 9.37 11.68
CA ALA A 90 -0.54 10.10 12.22
C ALA A 90 -1.64 10.32 11.17
N LEU A 91 -1.29 10.62 9.92
CA LEU A 91 -2.25 10.71 8.82
C LEU A 91 -2.81 9.34 8.44
N SER A 92 -1.98 8.29 8.47
CA SER A 92 -2.47 6.92 8.30
C SER A 92 -3.50 6.55 9.36
N ASP A 93 -3.25 6.87 10.63
CA ASP A 93 -4.18 6.61 11.71
C ASP A 93 -5.46 7.45 11.59
N HIS A 94 -5.38 8.67 11.04
CA HIS A 94 -6.55 9.49 10.69
C HIS A 94 -7.41 8.82 9.61
N LEU A 95 -6.80 8.33 8.53
CA LEU A 95 -7.51 7.61 7.48
C LEU A 95 -8.14 6.31 7.98
N VAL A 96 -7.49 5.59 8.90
CA VAL A 96 -8.09 4.40 9.53
C VAL A 96 -9.31 4.76 10.39
N ARG A 97 -9.30 5.91 11.09
CA ARG A 97 -10.47 6.40 11.84
C ARG A 97 -11.57 6.96 10.94
N HIS A 98 -11.21 7.46 9.76
CA HIS A 98 -12.12 8.05 8.79
C HIS A 98 -11.89 7.47 7.40
N PRO A 99 -12.24 6.18 7.18
CA PRO A 99 -11.87 5.44 5.99
C PRO A 99 -12.55 5.94 4.70
N ALA A 100 -13.50 6.87 4.75
CA ALA A 100 -14.03 7.49 3.54
C ALA A 100 -13.07 8.54 2.92
N HIS A 101 -12.22 9.17 3.73
CA HIS A 101 -11.41 10.33 3.33
C HIS A 101 -10.27 9.99 2.34
N TRP A 102 -9.93 8.72 2.10
CA TRP A 102 -8.90 8.39 1.10
C TRP A 102 -9.30 8.83 -0.31
N ARG A 103 -10.60 8.96 -0.59
CA ARG A 103 -11.12 9.45 -1.88
C ARG A 103 -10.94 10.96 -2.07
N GLU A 104 -10.58 11.68 -1.02
CA GLU A 104 -10.43 13.14 -1.02
C GLU A 104 -8.98 13.60 -1.22
N LEU A 105 -8.04 12.65 -1.37
CA LEU A 105 -6.62 12.90 -1.61
C LEU A 105 -6.34 13.24 -3.09
#